data_AF-A0A559MDR8-F1
#
_entry.id   AF-A0A559MDR8-F1
#
_cell.length_a   1.000
_cell.length_b   1.000
_cell.length_c   1.000
_cell.angle_alpha   90.00
_cell.angle_beta   90.00
_cell.angle_gamma   90.00
#
_symmetry.space_group_name_H-M   'P 1'
#
loop_
_entity.id
_entity.type
_entity.pdbx_description
1 polymer ?
#
loop_
_entity_poly.entity_id
_entity_poly.type
_entity_poly.pdbx_seq_one_letter_code
_entity_poly.pdbx_strand_id
1 'polypeptide(L)'
;MPTAIKLDHRKPITYSSAMKKDSNIISRAAYFQAATEQIIQALVRHHLRLSTRDTCIVNAKAQWIRGSFNVCIPIEVQTTRYHKKLIFRCPMPYKLAEVKYPRTVDEKLCSEVGTYAWIQDQCPDIRIPHLYGFGFSDHRHKPFYIRVWRIFQRRLRNLLRCHPLLPYTTHPTTQRLSAAYMILEHISLDTGEMLSNTWKENRNDPIRRQNLFRGIARLMLSLANIPQPRIGSFKFHADGTITLTNRPLPCSVIILENDEPFVADMLTLHENRFLSNPNAIYDASDCRGQIAAGVLLRMLSHHYVLQKHRNGPFYL
;
A
#
# COMPACT_ATOMS: atom_id res chain seq x y z
N MET A 1 27.26 -0.07 25.68
CA MET A 1 26.31 0.10 24.56
C MET A 1 26.98 -0.46 23.30
N PRO A 2 26.39 -1.42 22.57
CA PRO A 2 27.06 -2.02 21.41
C PRO A 2 27.32 -0.96 20.34
N THR A 3 28.58 -0.82 19.94
CA THR A 3 29.11 0.24 19.07
C THR A 3 28.58 0.18 17.63
N ALA A 4 27.92 -0.92 17.26
CA ALA A 4 27.39 -1.15 15.93
C ALA A 4 26.06 -1.93 15.99
N ILE A 5 25.02 -1.39 15.36
CA ILE A 5 23.74 -2.09 15.20
C ILE A 5 23.84 -2.91 13.91
N LYS A 6 23.76 -4.23 14.04
CA LYS A 6 23.68 -5.14 12.88
C LYS A 6 22.31 -4.96 12.22
N LEU A 7 22.33 -4.54 10.97
CA LEU A 7 21.17 -4.53 10.09
C LEU A 7 21.42 -5.58 9.01
N ASP A 8 20.45 -6.46 8.78
CA ASP A 8 20.61 -7.50 7.79
C ASP A 8 20.77 -6.89 6.37
N HIS A 9 21.73 -7.42 5.62
CA HIS A 9 22.15 -6.98 4.27
C HIS A 9 22.80 -5.57 4.13
N ARG A 10 23.31 -4.96 5.21
CA ARG A 10 24.19 -3.77 5.14
C ARG A 10 25.37 -3.86 6.11
N LYS A 11 26.45 -3.12 5.82
CA LYS A 11 27.53 -2.90 6.79
C LYS A 11 26.91 -2.38 8.10
N PRO A 12 27.38 -2.84 9.28
CA PRO A 12 26.87 -2.40 10.57
C PRO A 12 26.83 -0.88 10.64
N ILE A 13 25.70 -0.31 11.11
CA ILE A 13 25.57 1.14 11.21
C ILE A 13 26.10 1.58 12.57
N THR A 14 27.11 2.44 12.56
CA THR A 14 27.63 3.12 13.76
C THR A 14 26.62 4.15 14.24
N TYR A 15 26.57 4.38 15.56
CA TYR A 15 25.71 5.37 16.19
C TYR A 15 25.77 6.77 15.53
N SER A 16 26.96 7.24 15.14
CA SER A 16 27.15 8.52 14.44
C SER A 16 26.49 8.58 13.04
N SER A 17 26.41 7.45 12.33
CA SER A 17 25.69 7.36 11.05
C SER A 17 24.18 7.18 11.25
N ALA A 18 23.77 6.63 12.40
CA ALA A 18 22.38 6.51 12.78
C ALA A 18 21.78 7.88 13.14
N MET A 19 22.51 8.74 13.86
CA MET A 19 22.06 10.10 14.20
C MET A 19 21.85 11.00 12.99
N LYS A 20 22.61 10.80 11.91
CA LYS A 20 22.47 11.57 10.66
C LYS A 20 21.30 11.12 9.77
N LYS A 21 20.44 10.21 10.25
CA LYS A 21 19.30 9.67 9.50
C LYS A 21 18.02 9.87 10.27
N ASP A 22 16.99 10.40 9.60
CA ASP A 22 15.64 10.60 10.16
C ASP A 22 14.84 9.30 10.39
N SER A 23 15.50 8.15 10.60
CA SER A 23 14.83 6.85 10.70
C SER A 23 15.16 6.14 12.02
N ASN A 24 14.14 5.61 12.69
CA ASN A 24 14.32 4.77 13.88
C ASN A 24 14.96 3.42 13.49
N ILE A 25 16.25 3.25 13.80
CA ILE A 25 17.07 2.09 13.40
C ILE A 25 16.89 0.89 14.34
N ILE A 26 16.44 1.12 15.58
CA ILE A 26 16.27 0.06 16.59
C ILE A 26 15.04 -0.80 16.25
N SER A 27 13.91 -0.15 16.01
CA SER A 27 12.67 -0.82 15.59
C SER A 27 12.81 -1.53 14.24
N ARG A 28 13.68 -1.00 13.36
CA ARG A 28 14.05 -1.62 12.08
C ARG A 28 14.76 -2.96 12.23
N ALA A 29 15.54 -3.17 13.30
CA ALA A 29 16.29 -4.40 13.54
C ALA A 29 15.43 -5.50 14.17
N ALA A 30 14.50 -5.14 15.07
CA ALA A 30 13.65 -6.09 15.79
C ALA A 30 12.60 -6.79 14.91
N TYR A 31 12.03 -6.09 13.92
CA TYR A 31 10.93 -6.62 13.10
C TYR A 31 11.31 -7.86 12.26
N PHE A 32 12.58 -7.98 11.85
CA PHE A 32 13.01 -9.02 10.92
C PHE A 32 13.22 -10.41 11.55
N GLN A 33 13.27 -10.50 12.88
CA GLN A 33 13.40 -11.79 13.56
C GLN A 33 12.08 -12.57 13.63
N ALA A 34 10.93 -11.91 13.41
CA ALA A 34 9.61 -12.51 13.69
C ALA A 34 8.98 -13.29 12.50
N ALA A 35 9.46 -13.11 11.26
CA ALA A 35 8.87 -13.76 10.07
C ALA A 35 9.78 -14.88 9.53
N THR A 36 9.32 -16.13 9.63
CA THR A 36 9.98 -17.31 9.06
C THR A 36 9.40 -17.69 7.70
N GLU A 37 10.26 -18.15 6.79
CA GLU A 37 9.91 -18.55 5.41
C GLU A 37 8.79 -19.63 5.39
N GLN A 38 8.81 -20.53 6.37
CA GLN A 38 7.82 -21.60 6.52
C GLN A 38 6.40 -21.07 6.75
N ILE A 39 6.24 -20.00 7.55
CA ILE A 39 4.93 -19.38 7.81
C ILE A 39 4.42 -18.74 6.51
N ILE A 40 5.27 -18.02 5.80
CA ILE A 40 4.91 -17.35 4.55
C ILE A 40 4.46 -18.37 3.50
N GLN A 41 5.22 -19.45 3.33
CA GLN A 41 4.90 -20.52 2.40
C GLN A 41 3.51 -21.12 2.69
N ALA A 42 3.23 -21.40 3.95
CA ALA A 42 2.00 -22.05 4.34
C ALA A 42 0.77 -21.11 4.25
N LEU A 43 0.94 -19.80 4.48
CA LEU A 43 -0.08 -18.78 4.21
C LEU A 43 -0.41 -18.67 2.71
N VAL A 44 0.59 -18.70 1.84
CA VAL A 44 0.38 -18.62 0.39
C VAL A 44 -0.34 -19.86 -0.11
N ARG A 45 0.05 -21.05 0.37
CA ARG A 45 -0.66 -22.31 0.06
C ARG A 45 -2.11 -22.26 0.48
N HIS A 46 -2.41 -21.68 1.64
CA HIS A 46 -3.78 -21.53 2.12
C HIS A 46 -4.61 -20.62 1.21
N HIS A 47 -4.10 -19.44 0.86
CA HIS A 47 -4.83 -18.46 0.03
C HIS A 47 -5.07 -18.96 -1.40
N LEU A 48 -4.10 -19.66 -1.98
CA LEU A 48 -4.21 -20.22 -3.33
C LEU A 48 -4.86 -21.61 -3.37
N ARG A 49 -5.22 -22.18 -2.21
CA ARG A 49 -5.79 -23.53 -2.05
C ARG A 49 -4.92 -24.60 -2.73
N LEU A 50 -3.61 -24.50 -2.57
CA LEU A 50 -2.64 -25.43 -3.13
C LEU A 50 -2.72 -26.78 -2.41
N SER A 51 -2.59 -27.86 -3.19
CA SER A 51 -2.54 -29.22 -2.69
C SER A 51 -1.16 -29.56 -2.12
N THR A 52 -1.05 -30.70 -1.43
CA THR A 52 0.24 -31.21 -0.92
C THR A 52 1.25 -31.53 -2.03
N ARG A 53 0.76 -31.81 -3.25
CA ARG A 53 1.58 -32.10 -4.45
C ARG A 53 2.13 -30.86 -5.14
N ASP A 54 1.61 -29.68 -4.85
CA ASP A 54 2.08 -28.44 -5.48
C ASP A 54 3.35 -27.96 -4.78
N THR A 55 4.21 -27.22 -5.46
CA THR A 55 5.39 -26.60 -4.84
C THR A 55 5.16 -25.11 -4.66
N CYS A 56 5.60 -24.60 -3.52
CA CYS A 56 5.57 -23.17 -3.20
C CYS A 56 6.96 -22.86 -2.64
N ILE A 57 7.75 -22.11 -3.39
CA ILE A 57 9.13 -21.79 -3.06
C ILE A 57 9.15 -20.30 -2.70
N VAL A 58 9.60 -20.00 -1.49
CA VAL A 58 9.87 -18.64 -1.06
C VAL A 58 11.32 -18.34 -1.41
N ASN A 59 11.56 -17.27 -2.15
CA ASN A 59 12.92 -16.91 -2.56
C ASN A 59 13.78 -16.55 -1.33
N ALA A 60 15.08 -16.83 -1.43
CA ALA A 60 16.04 -16.57 -0.36
C ALA A 60 16.02 -15.09 0.07
N LYS A 61 16.30 -14.82 1.35
CA LYS A 61 16.31 -13.46 1.94
C LYS A 61 17.13 -12.43 1.13
N ALA A 62 18.21 -12.86 0.49
CA ALA A 62 19.05 -12.01 -0.36
C ALA A 62 18.29 -11.43 -1.58
N GLN A 63 17.22 -12.08 -2.03
CA GLN A 63 16.38 -11.66 -3.15
C GLN A 63 15.14 -10.87 -2.72
N TRP A 64 14.97 -10.59 -1.42
CA TRP A 64 13.82 -9.83 -0.94
C TRP A 64 13.95 -8.36 -1.32
N ILE A 65 12.89 -7.82 -1.93
CA ILE A 65 12.87 -6.45 -2.42
C ILE A 65 12.37 -5.56 -1.28
N ARG A 66 13.25 -4.71 -0.76
CA ARG A 66 12.92 -3.81 0.34
C ARG A 66 12.62 -2.41 -0.17
N GLY A 67 11.33 -2.05 -0.13
CA GLY A 67 10.88 -0.69 -0.41
C GLY A 67 10.99 0.22 0.81
N SER A 68 10.47 1.44 0.65
CA SER A 68 10.40 2.41 1.74
C SER A 68 9.45 1.95 2.83
N PHE A 69 8.24 1.46 2.52
CA PHE A 69 7.23 1.12 3.56
C PHE A 69 6.96 -0.37 3.70
N ASN A 70 7.38 -1.18 2.72
CA ASN A 70 7.04 -2.59 2.68
C ASN A 70 8.24 -3.44 2.27
N VAL A 71 8.24 -4.69 2.71
CA VAL A 71 9.11 -5.75 2.22
C VAL A 71 8.30 -6.59 1.25
N CYS A 72 8.82 -6.80 0.05
CA CYS A 72 8.24 -7.63 -0.98
C CYS A 72 9.09 -8.90 -1.11
N ILE A 73 8.46 -10.05 -0.91
CA ILE A 73 9.07 -11.36 -0.90
C ILE A 73 8.60 -12.08 -2.17
N PRO A 74 9.48 -12.34 -3.15
CA PRO A 74 9.11 -13.12 -4.32
C PRO A 74 8.79 -14.56 -3.91
N ILE A 75 7.72 -15.08 -4.49
CA ILE A 75 7.27 -16.46 -4.26
C ILE A 75 6.97 -17.09 -5.61
N GLU A 76 7.45 -18.31 -5.78
CA GLU A 76 7.22 -19.10 -6.97
C GLU A 76 6.31 -20.28 -6.62
N VAL A 77 5.22 -20.41 -7.36
CA VAL A 77 4.24 -21.47 -7.18
C VAL A 77 4.20 -22.32 -8.44
N GLN A 78 4.49 -23.61 -8.28
CA GLN A 78 4.40 -24.59 -9.35
C GLN A 78 3.30 -25.59 -9.00
N THR A 79 2.25 -25.57 -9.79
CA THR A 79 1.16 -26.55 -9.75
C THR A 79 1.30 -27.43 -10.98
N THR A 80 0.72 -28.63 -10.98
CA THR A 80 0.64 -29.48 -12.18
C THR A 80 0.01 -28.80 -13.41
N ARG A 81 -0.79 -27.75 -13.19
CA ARG A 81 -1.52 -27.02 -14.25
C ARG A 81 -0.88 -25.70 -14.66
N TYR A 82 -0.09 -25.06 -13.79
CA TYR A 82 0.44 -23.74 -14.06
C TYR A 82 1.65 -23.42 -13.20
N HIS A 83 2.47 -22.51 -13.71
CA HIS A 83 3.57 -21.89 -13.01
C HIS A 83 3.27 -20.41 -12.83
N LYS A 84 3.31 -19.91 -11.59
CA LYS A 84 3.00 -18.51 -11.26
C LYS A 84 4.03 -17.92 -10.32
N LYS A 85 4.43 -16.68 -10.62
CA LYS A 85 5.24 -15.85 -9.73
C LYS A 85 4.34 -14.86 -9.01
N LEU A 86 4.57 -14.71 -7.72
CA LEU A 86 3.78 -13.90 -6.81
C LEU A 86 4.71 -13.04 -5.95
N ILE A 87 4.16 -11.96 -5.41
CA ILE A 87 4.84 -11.08 -4.46
C ILE A 87 4.04 -11.11 -3.16
N PHE A 88 4.67 -11.58 -2.09
CA PHE A 88 4.16 -11.46 -0.74
C PHE A 88 4.68 -10.16 -0.12
N ARG A 89 3.77 -9.22 0.09
CA ARG A 89 4.10 -7.89 0.59
C ARG A 89 3.70 -7.75 2.05
N CYS A 90 4.68 -7.40 2.86
CA CYS A 90 4.52 -7.09 4.29
C CYS A 90 4.79 -5.60 4.52
N PRO A 91 3.84 -4.82 5.06
CA PRO A 91 4.13 -3.51 5.60
C PRO A 91 5.14 -3.62 6.74
N MET A 92 5.89 -2.54 6.96
CA MET A 92 6.87 -2.41 8.03
C MET A 92 6.28 -1.53 9.15
N PRO A 93 5.78 -2.12 10.25
CA PRO A 93 5.23 -1.44 11.43
C PRO A 93 5.95 -0.17 11.88
N TYR A 94 7.27 -0.28 12.01
CA TYR A 94 8.11 0.78 12.53
C TYR A 94 8.18 2.04 11.66
N LYS A 95 7.67 1.99 10.42
CA LYS A 95 7.61 3.13 9.50
C LYS A 95 6.22 3.75 9.39
N LEU A 96 5.24 3.20 10.09
CA LEU A 96 3.83 3.62 10.03
C LEU A 96 3.36 4.13 11.39
N ALA A 97 4.28 4.62 12.22
CA ALA A 97 4.03 5.14 13.56
C ALA A 97 3.18 4.20 14.44
N GLU A 98 3.21 2.87 14.20
CA GLU A 98 2.31 1.92 14.87
C GLU A 98 2.49 1.91 16.40
N VAL A 99 3.69 2.26 16.87
CA VAL A 99 3.98 2.43 18.30
C VAL A 99 3.20 3.60 18.92
N LYS A 100 2.97 4.67 18.15
CA LYS A 100 2.24 5.87 18.60
C LYS A 100 0.74 5.76 18.33
N TYR A 101 0.38 5.21 17.17
CA TYR A 101 -1.00 4.98 16.76
C TYR A 101 -1.17 3.50 16.39
N PRO A 102 -1.66 2.66 17.32
CA PRO A 102 -1.91 1.27 16.99
C PRO A 102 -2.94 1.19 15.86
N ARG A 103 -2.77 0.21 14.96
CA ARG A 103 -3.66 -0.10 13.81
C ARG A 103 -3.49 0.78 12.57
N THR A 104 -2.57 1.73 12.52
CA THR A 104 -2.26 2.49 11.31
C THR A 104 -1.81 1.59 10.15
N VAL A 105 -1.10 0.49 10.47
CA VAL A 105 -0.71 -0.52 9.47
C VAL A 105 -1.92 -1.19 8.85
N ASP A 106 -2.87 -1.63 9.68
CA ASP A 106 -4.10 -2.25 9.22
C ASP A 106 -4.97 -1.26 8.46
N GLU A 107 -5.06 0.01 8.90
CA GLU A 107 -5.79 1.06 8.19
C GLU A 107 -5.22 1.25 6.77
N LYS A 108 -3.91 1.41 6.66
CA LYS A 108 -3.22 1.55 5.38
C LYS A 108 -3.44 0.33 4.49
N LEU A 109 -3.27 -0.88 5.03
CA LEU A 109 -3.43 -2.10 4.26
C LEU A 109 -4.89 -2.29 3.83
N CYS A 110 -5.86 -2.03 4.71
CA CYS A 110 -7.30 -2.06 4.39
C CYS A 110 -7.60 -1.12 3.23
N SER A 111 -6.94 0.03 3.20
CA SER A 111 -7.15 1.01 2.16
C SER A 111 -6.55 0.59 0.83
N GLU A 112 -5.31 0.08 0.85
CA GLU A 112 -4.66 -0.46 -0.34
C GLU A 112 -5.45 -1.64 -0.93
N VAL A 113 -5.85 -2.60 -0.09
CA VAL A 113 -6.69 -3.74 -0.50
C VAL A 113 -8.02 -3.27 -1.08
N GLY A 114 -8.67 -2.29 -0.45
CA GLY A 114 -9.90 -1.69 -0.96
C GLY A 114 -9.72 -1.10 -2.36
N THR A 115 -8.64 -0.37 -2.59
CA THR A 115 -8.34 0.20 -3.92
C THR A 115 -8.07 -0.88 -4.97
N TYR A 116 -7.25 -1.90 -4.67
CA TYR A 116 -7.01 -3.01 -5.60
C TYR A 116 -8.32 -3.69 -5.99
N ALA A 117 -9.13 -4.05 -4.99
CA ALA A 117 -10.37 -4.76 -5.21
C ALA A 117 -11.40 -3.89 -5.97
N TRP A 118 -11.47 -2.59 -5.69
CA TRP A 118 -12.35 -1.67 -6.41
C TRP A 118 -11.93 -1.51 -7.88
N ILE A 119 -10.65 -1.26 -8.17
CA ILE A 119 -10.16 -1.09 -9.56
C ILE A 119 -10.36 -2.39 -10.35
N GLN A 120 -10.06 -3.55 -9.76
CA GLN A 120 -10.22 -4.85 -10.46
C GLN A 120 -11.68 -5.13 -10.87
N ASP A 121 -12.65 -4.63 -10.12
CA ASP A 121 -14.07 -4.85 -10.36
C ASP A 121 -14.68 -3.78 -11.26
N GLN A 122 -14.29 -2.53 -11.06
CA GLN A 122 -14.93 -1.36 -11.69
C GLN A 122 -14.18 -0.83 -12.92
N CYS A 123 -12.87 -1.06 -13.01
CA CYS A 123 -12.01 -0.60 -14.11
C CYS A 123 -11.16 -1.76 -14.68
N PRO A 124 -11.79 -2.79 -15.30
CA PRO A 124 -11.08 -3.98 -15.79
C PRO A 124 -10.13 -3.69 -16.96
N ASP A 125 -10.29 -2.56 -17.63
CA ASP A 125 -9.41 -2.04 -18.68
C ASP A 125 -8.05 -1.57 -18.15
N ILE A 126 -7.97 -1.25 -16.85
CA ILE A 126 -6.75 -0.83 -16.20
C ILE A 126 -5.98 -2.06 -15.71
N ARG A 127 -4.82 -2.32 -16.31
CA ARG A 127 -3.96 -3.42 -15.88
C ARG A 127 -3.24 -3.08 -14.58
N ILE A 128 -3.75 -3.61 -13.47
CA ILE A 128 -3.07 -3.60 -12.15
C ILE A 128 -2.66 -5.01 -11.73
N PRO A 129 -1.61 -5.18 -10.89
CA PRO A 129 -1.26 -6.48 -10.33
C PRO A 129 -2.46 -7.16 -9.69
N HIS A 130 -2.69 -8.42 -10.01
CA HIS A 130 -3.81 -9.15 -9.40
C HIS A 130 -3.58 -9.38 -7.91
N LEU A 131 -4.54 -8.93 -7.09
CA LEU A 131 -4.61 -9.28 -5.68
C LEU A 131 -5.18 -10.70 -5.52
N TYR A 132 -4.40 -11.60 -4.92
CA TYR A 132 -4.78 -13.00 -4.70
C TYR A 132 -5.29 -13.26 -3.28
N GLY A 133 -4.76 -12.53 -2.30
CA GLY A 133 -5.13 -12.71 -0.90
C GLY A 133 -4.49 -11.66 -0.01
N PHE A 134 -4.98 -11.54 1.21
CA PHE A 134 -4.43 -10.64 2.23
C PHE A 134 -4.80 -11.13 3.63
N GLY A 135 -4.08 -10.63 4.62
CA GLY A 135 -4.36 -10.85 6.04
C GLY A 135 -4.12 -9.56 6.82
N PHE A 136 -4.99 -9.28 7.78
CA PHE A 136 -4.84 -8.15 8.71
C PHE A 136 -4.21 -8.62 10.03
N SER A 137 -3.56 -7.71 10.74
CA SER A 137 -3.04 -7.99 12.08
C SER A 137 -4.18 -8.18 13.09
N ASP A 138 -5.38 -7.66 12.84
CA ASP A 138 -6.53 -7.76 13.75
C ASP A 138 -7.24 -9.13 13.65
N HIS A 139 -7.22 -9.88 14.76
CA HIS A 139 -7.62 -11.31 14.86
C HIS A 139 -9.14 -11.52 14.98
N ARG A 140 -9.96 -10.68 14.35
CA ARG A 140 -11.41 -10.76 14.54
C ARG A 140 -11.99 -12.01 13.88
N HIS A 141 -12.17 -13.06 14.68
CA HIS A 141 -13.05 -14.17 14.35
C HIS A 141 -14.45 -13.63 14.10
N LYS A 142 -14.88 -13.71 12.85
CA LYS A 142 -16.28 -13.47 12.51
C LYS A 142 -17.07 -14.76 12.64
N PRO A 143 -18.25 -14.70 13.26
CA PRO A 143 -19.09 -15.88 13.45
C PRO A 143 -19.59 -16.43 12.12
N PHE A 144 -19.74 -17.76 12.07
CA PHE A 144 -20.06 -18.55 10.89
C PHE A 144 -21.31 -18.08 10.13
N TYR A 145 -22.31 -17.51 10.83
CA TYR A 145 -23.56 -17.03 10.22
C TYR A 145 -23.34 -15.90 9.19
N ILE A 146 -22.32 -15.04 9.37
CA ILE A 146 -21.99 -13.97 8.41
C ILE A 146 -21.50 -14.55 7.07
N ARG A 147 -20.88 -15.75 7.08
CA ARG A 147 -20.49 -16.47 5.85
C ARG A 147 -21.69 -17.05 5.13
N VAL A 148 -22.54 -17.77 5.86
CA VAL A 148 -23.74 -18.42 5.29
C VAL A 148 -24.67 -17.36 4.68
N TRP A 149 -24.90 -16.27 5.41
CA TRP A 149 -25.67 -15.13 4.93
C TRP A 149 -25.08 -14.52 3.65
N ARG A 150 -23.75 -14.46 3.50
CA ARG A 150 -23.11 -13.94 2.27
C ARG A 150 -23.16 -14.90 1.09
N ILE A 151 -23.05 -16.21 1.31
CA ILE A 151 -23.26 -17.21 0.24
C ILE A 151 -24.70 -17.09 -0.27
N PHE A 152 -25.66 -16.93 0.65
CA PHE A 152 -27.06 -16.69 0.34
C PHE A 152 -27.27 -15.36 -0.41
N GLN A 153 -26.71 -14.25 0.07
CA GLN A 153 -26.78 -12.95 -0.59
C GLN A 153 -26.15 -12.95 -1.99
N ARG A 154 -25.02 -13.66 -2.20
CA ARG A 154 -24.42 -13.79 -3.54
C ARG A 154 -25.32 -14.59 -4.47
N ARG A 155 -25.89 -15.71 -4.00
CA ARG A 155 -26.85 -16.50 -4.79
C ARG A 155 -28.08 -15.67 -5.16
N LEU A 156 -28.60 -14.88 -4.21
CA LEU A 156 -29.76 -14.03 -4.40
C LEU A 156 -29.46 -12.83 -5.33
N ARG A 157 -28.30 -12.17 -5.20
CA ARG A 157 -27.89 -11.07 -6.09
C ARG A 157 -27.52 -11.54 -7.49
N ASN A 158 -26.92 -12.73 -7.62
CA ASN A 158 -26.70 -13.38 -8.91
C ASN A 158 -28.04 -13.73 -9.57
N LEU A 159 -29.06 -14.09 -8.79
CA LEU A 159 -30.44 -14.27 -9.27
C LEU A 159 -31.07 -12.93 -9.73
N LEU A 160 -30.82 -11.86 -8.97
CA LEU A 160 -31.36 -10.51 -9.19
C LEU A 160 -30.53 -9.65 -10.18
N ARG A 161 -29.48 -10.20 -10.80
CA ARG A 161 -28.55 -9.48 -11.69
C ARG A 161 -27.96 -8.18 -11.09
N CYS A 162 -27.79 -8.12 -9.78
CA CYS A 162 -27.08 -7.02 -9.12
C CYS A 162 -25.56 -7.29 -9.08
N HIS A 163 -24.75 -6.23 -9.10
CA HIS A 163 -23.29 -6.30 -9.14
C HIS A 163 -22.69 -7.36 -8.18
N PRO A 164 -21.72 -8.16 -8.66
CA PRO A 164 -21.17 -9.26 -7.88
C PRO A 164 -20.40 -8.75 -6.66
N LEU A 165 -20.64 -9.38 -5.50
CA LEU A 165 -19.81 -9.17 -4.31
C LEU A 165 -18.42 -9.76 -4.56
N LEU A 166 -17.39 -8.93 -4.44
CA LEU A 166 -15.98 -9.26 -4.64
C LEU A 166 -15.56 -10.63 -4.08
N PRO A 167 -14.70 -11.38 -4.77
CA PRO A 167 -14.38 -12.78 -4.47
C PRO A 167 -13.61 -12.99 -3.16
N TYR A 168 -13.15 -11.92 -2.51
CA TYR A 168 -12.37 -12.00 -1.27
C TYR A 168 -13.22 -12.47 -0.09
N THR A 169 -13.16 -13.77 0.21
CA THR A 169 -13.75 -14.36 1.41
C THR A 169 -12.70 -14.54 2.48
N THR A 170 -13.04 -14.15 3.70
CA THR A 170 -12.23 -14.46 4.88
C THR A 170 -12.15 -15.98 5.04
N HIS A 171 -10.95 -16.54 5.00
CA HIS A 171 -10.69 -17.93 5.36
C HIS A 171 -9.95 -17.95 6.71
N PRO A 172 -10.38 -18.80 7.66
CA PRO A 172 -9.70 -18.87 8.95
C PRO A 172 -8.46 -19.75 8.76
N THR A 173 -7.28 -19.14 8.82
CA THR A 173 -6.02 -19.90 8.86
C THR A 173 -5.61 -20.11 10.31
N THR A 174 -5.16 -21.32 10.64
CA THR A 174 -4.56 -21.64 11.95
C THR A 174 -3.17 -21.03 12.11
N GLN A 175 -2.48 -20.77 11.00
CA GLN A 175 -1.18 -20.13 10.96
C GLN A 175 -1.34 -18.61 10.98
N ARG A 176 -0.72 -17.99 11.98
CA ARG A 176 -0.89 -16.58 12.30
C ARG A 176 0.44 -15.87 12.05
N LEU A 177 0.46 -14.96 11.08
CA LEU A 177 1.49 -13.93 11.04
C LEU A 177 1.03 -12.82 11.98
N SER A 178 1.90 -12.38 12.90
CA SER A 178 1.60 -11.23 13.78
C SER A 178 1.54 -9.91 13.01
N ALA A 179 1.83 -9.91 11.71
CA ALA A 179 1.86 -8.75 10.85
C ALA A 179 0.83 -8.89 9.72
N ALA A 180 0.25 -7.77 9.32
CA ALA A 180 -0.59 -7.67 8.14
C ALA A 180 0.20 -8.02 6.87
N TYR A 181 -0.44 -8.52 5.83
CA TYR A 181 0.22 -8.89 4.57
C TYR A 181 -0.76 -8.93 3.38
N MET A 182 -0.22 -8.87 2.17
CA MET A 182 -0.97 -9.08 0.93
C MET A 182 -0.17 -9.92 -0.08
N ILE A 183 -0.88 -10.66 -0.92
CA ILE A 183 -0.34 -11.51 -1.97
C ILE A 183 -0.77 -10.92 -3.31
N LEU A 184 0.22 -10.43 -4.06
CA LEU A 184 0.04 -9.79 -5.34
C LEU A 184 0.66 -10.65 -6.45
N GLU A 185 0.22 -10.41 -7.66
CA GLU A 185 0.89 -10.87 -8.87
C GLU A 185 2.30 -10.29 -8.98
N HIS A 186 3.25 -11.13 -9.41
CA HIS A 186 4.55 -10.65 -9.86
C HIS A 186 4.49 -10.29 -11.34
N ILE A 187 4.71 -9.02 -11.68
CA ILE A 187 4.86 -8.59 -13.07
C ILE A 187 6.26 -9.00 -13.55
N SER A 188 6.31 -10.00 -14.42
CA SER A 188 7.56 -10.48 -15.03
C SER A 188 8.08 -9.52 -16.08
N LEU A 189 9.39 -9.58 -16.34
CA LEU A 189 10.04 -8.79 -17.40
C LEU A 189 9.43 -9.04 -18.79
N ASP A 190 8.87 -10.23 -19.01
CA ASP A 190 8.16 -10.58 -20.25
C ASP A 190 6.90 -9.73 -20.47
N THR A 191 6.27 -9.26 -19.38
CA THR A 191 5.09 -8.39 -19.43
C THR A 191 5.48 -6.93 -19.63
N GLY A 192 6.59 -6.50 -19.02
CA GLY A 192 7.09 -5.15 -19.15
C GLY A 192 8.12 -4.80 -18.08
N GLU A 193 8.86 -3.74 -18.34
CA GLU A 193 9.88 -3.21 -17.43
C GLU A 193 9.48 -1.84 -16.87
N MET A 194 10.09 -1.46 -15.75
CA MET A 194 9.84 -0.16 -15.14
C MET A 194 10.28 0.97 -16.07
N LEU A 195 9.39 1.94 -16.30
CA LEU A 195 9.67 3.11 -17.13
C LEU A 195 10.95 3.85 -16.68
N SER A 196 11.27 3.86 -15.40
CA SER A 196 12.50 4.48 -14.87
C SER A 196 13.78 3.94 -15.49
N ASN A 197 13.79 2.67 -15.89
CA ASN A 197 14.97 2.02 -16.45
C ASN A 197 15.21 2.50 -17.89
N THR A 198 14.14 2.65 -18.67
CA THR A 198 14.22 3.02 -20.08
C THR A 198 14.00 4.50 -20.36
N TRP A 199 13.61 5.29 -19.35
CA TRP A 199 13.23 6.69 -19.53
C TRP A 199 14.35 7.53 -20.15
N LYS A 200 15.59 7.41 -19.65
CA LYS A 200 16.70 8.25 -20.10
C LYS A 200 17.02 8.08 -21.58
N GLU A 201 16.94 6.85 -22.06
CA GLU A 201 17.25 6.47 -23.43
C GLU A 201 16.09 6.81 -24.38
N ASN A 202 14.86 6.55 -23.95
CA ASN A 202 13.69 6.56 -24.84
C ASN A 202 12.78 7.79 -24.70
N ARG A 203 13.03 8.72 -23.78
CA ARG A 203 12.17 9.91 -23.56
C ARG A 203 12.03 10.84 -24.78
N ASN A 204 13.02 10.82 -25.66
CA ASN A 204 13.05 11.68 -26.85
C ASN A 204 12.38 11.03 -28.07
N ASP A 205 12.01 9.75 -28.00
CA ASP A 205 11.28 9.07 -29.07
C ASP A 205 9.82 9.60 -29.11
N PRO A 206 9.41 10.25 -30.22
CA PRO A 206 8.10 10.88 -30.32
C PRO A 206 6.95 9.87 -30.25
N ILE A 207 7.13 8.66 -30.80
CA ILE A 207 6.08 7.62 -30.85
C ILE A 207 5.85 7.06 -29.45
N ARG A 208 6.93 6.72 -28.73
CA ARG A 208 6.84 6.23 -27.35
C ARG A 208 6.23 7.26 -26.41
N ARG A 209 6.62 8.53 -26.58
CA ARG A 209 6.08 9.62 -25.78
C ARG A 209 4.57 9.83 -26.02
N GLN A 210 4.14 9.79 -27.28
CA GLN A 210 2.72 9.86 -27.62
C GLN A 210 1.92 8.69 -27.02
N ASN A 211 2.46 7.47 -27.10
CA ASN A 211 1.83 6.29 -26.53
C ASN A 211 1.73 6.36 -25.00
N LEU A 212 2.76 6.85 -24.32
CA LEU A 212 2.75 7.07 -22.87
C LEU A 212 1.65 8.06 -22.46
N PHE A 213 1.61 9.24 -23.10
CA PHE A 213 0.60 10.25 -22.77
C PHE A 213 -0.81 9.78 -23.08
N ARG A 214 -1.01 9.10 -24.22
CA ARG A 214 -2.30 8.50 -24.56
C ARG A 214 -2.70 7.42 -23.55
N GLY A 215 -1.75 6.60 -23.10
CA GLY A 215 -1.97 5.59 -22.07
C GLY A 215 -2.41 6.22 -20.74
N ILE A 216 -1.67 7.21 -20.25
CA ILE A 216 -2.02 7.94 -19.01
C ILE A 216 -3.39 8.60 -19.14
N ALA A 217 -3.68 9.27 -20.26
CA ALA A 217 -4.98 9.91 -20.49
C ALA A 217 -6.13 8.90 -20.45
N ARG A 218 -5.96 7.72 -21.07
CA ARG A 218 -6.96 6.64 -20.99
C ARG A 218 -7.17 6.16 -19.56
N LEU A 219 -6.08 5.93 -18.81
CA LEU A 219 -6.17 5.52 -17.41
C LEU A 219 -6.92 6.55 -16.56
N MET A 220 -6.61 7.84 -16.73
CA MET A 220 -7.29 8.92 -16.02
C MET A 220 -8.78 8.97 -16.37
N LEU A 221 -9.12 8.87 -17.67
CA LEU A 221 -10.52 8.86 -18.11
C LEU A 221 -11.28 7.66 -17.55
N SER A 222 -10.68 6.46 -17.56
CA SER A 222 -11.32 5.26 -17.01
C SER A 222 -11.57 5.34 -15.51
N LEU A 223 -10.66 5.96 -14.75
CA LEU A 223 -10.86 6.22 -13.31
C LEU A 223 -11.91 7.32 -13.07
N ALA A 224 -11.88 8.39 -13.86
CA ALA A 224 -12.79 9.53 -13.73
C ALA A 224 -14.22 9.24 -14.21
N ASN A 225 -14.41 8.22 -15.06
CA ASN A 225 -15.72 7.80 -15.55
C ASN A 225 -16.67 7.35 -14.42
N ILE A 226 -16.13 7.02 -13.24
CA ILE A 226 -16.92 6.58 -12.09
C ILE A 226 -16.90 7.68 -11.03
N PRO A 227 -17.98 8.49 -10.92
CA PRO A 227 -18.01 9.61 -10.00
C PRO A 227 -17.95 9.11 -8.56
N GLN A 228 -17.12 9.76 -7.75
CA GLN A 228 -16.97 9.40 -6.34
C GLN A 228 -17.85 10.29 -5.46
N PRO A 229 -18.54 9.72 -4.45
CA PRO A 229 -19.45 10.49 -3.59
C PRO A 229 -18.73 11.49 -2.67
N ARG A 230 -17.42 11.32 -2.43
CA ARG A 230 -16.58 12.22 -1.63
C ARG A 230 -15.10 12.03 -1.93
N ILE A 231 -14.24 12.92 -1.43
CA ILE A 231 -12.80 12.63 -1.32
C ILE A 231 -12.58 11.71 -0.13
N GLY A 232 -11.85 10.62 -0.33
CA GLY A 232 -11.43 9.71 0.72
C GLY A 232 -10.53 8.63 0.15
N SER A 233 -10.18 7.66 0.98
CA SER A 233 -9.60 6.42 0.49
C SER A 233 -10.58 5.27 0.69
N PHE A 234 -10.49 4.28 -0.21
CA PHE A 234 -11.30 3.08 -0.10
C PHE A 234 -10.94 2.37 1.19
N LYS A 235 -11.92 1.68 1.79
CA LYS A 235 -11.73 0.84 2.96
C LYS A 235 -12.32 -0.52 2.66
N PHE A 236 -11.49 -1.55 2.73
CA PHE A 236 -11.99 -2.91 2.76
C PHE A 236 -12.50 -3.23 4.18
N HIS A 237 -13.79 -3.49 4.29
CA HIS A 237 -14.39 -3.90 5.56
C HIS A 237 -14.27 -5.40 5.75
N ALA A 238 -14.21 -5.84 7.00
CA ALA A 238 -14.20 -7.27 7.30
C ALA A 238 -15.50 -7.99 6.89
N ASP A 239 -16.56 -7.26 6.54
CA ASP A 239 -17.79 -7.81 5.96
C ASP A 239 -17.69 -8.01 4.42
N GLY A 240 -16.52 -7.74 3.84
CA GLY A 240 -16.24 -7.89 2.40
C GLY A 240 -16.81 -6.76 1.54
N THR A 241 -17.36 -5.71 2.14
CA THR A 241 -17.78 -4.52 1.41
C THR A 241 -16.60 -3.56 1.24
N ILE A 242 -16.64 -2.77 0.17
CA ILE A 242 -15.72 -1.66 -0.04
C ILE A 242 -16.55 -0.40 0.06
N THR A 243 -16.08 0.54 0.88
CA THR A 243 -16.65 1.87 0.92
C THR A 243 -15.55 2.90 0.84
N LEU A 244 -15.83 3.99 0.15
CA LEU A 244 -15.00 5.18 0.19
C LEU A 244 -15.28 5.91 1.50
N THR A 245 -14.80 5.40 2.64
CA THR A 245 -15.08 5.97 3.97
C THR A 245 -13.86 6.35 4.76
N ASN A 246 -12.68 5.94 4.32
CA ASN A 246 -11.48 6.26 5.06
C ASN A 246 -11.00 7.66 4.71
N ARG A 247 -10.26 8.28 5.62
CA ARG A 247 -9.58 9.55 5.36
C ARG A 247 -8.63 9.41 4.15
N PRO A 248 -8.35 10.49 3.40
CA PRO A 248 -7.32 10.44 2.37
C PRO A 248 -5.98 10.04 2.98
N LEU A 249 -5.37 8.96 2.47
CA LEU A 249 -4.10 8.43 2.95
C LEU A 249 -2.97 8.60 1.90
N PRO A 250 -2.64 9.81 1.41
CA PRO A 250 -1.49 9.96 0.55
C PRO A 250 -0.20 9.61 1.31
N CYS A 251 0.84 9.24 0.57
CA CYS A 251 2.11 8.80 1.16
C CYS A 251 2.70 9.87 2.10
N SER A 252 2.60 11.15 1.73
CA SER A 252 2.99 12.28 2.58
C SER A 252 2.22 12.27 3.89
N VAL A 253 0.89 12.22 3.86
CA VAL A 253 0.05 12.14 5.06
C VAL A 253 0.44 10.96 5.92
N ILE A 254 0.62 9.74 5.40
CA ILE A 254 1.07 8.58 6.21
C ILE A 254 2.45 8.81 6.86
N ILE A 255 3.35 9.53 6.18
CA ILE A 255 4.67 9.92 6.73
C ILE A 255 4.52 11.03 7.79
N LEU A 256 3.49 11.86 7.67
CA LEU A 256 3.25 13.08 8.43
C LEU A 256 2.18 12.93 9.53
N GLU A 257 1.44 11.81 9.56
CA GLU A 257 0.12 11.60 10.20
C GLU A 257 0.13 11.59 11.74
N ASN A 258 0.48 12.72 12.34
CA ASN A 258 -0.11 13.18 13.59
C ASN A 258 -1.13 14.30 13.27
N ASP A 259 -2.36 13.96 12.85
CA ASP A 259 -3.56 14.83 12.75
C ASP A 259 -4.02 15.35 11.36
N GLU A 260 -5.32 15.64 11.23
CA GLU A 260 -6.21 15.69 10.04
C GLU A 260 -6.11 16.96 9.11
N PRO A 261 -7.11 17.30 8.23
CA PRO A 261 -7.23 17.02 6.78
C PRO A 261 -6.71 18.09 5.75
N PHE A 262 -7.22 18.08 4.50
CA PHE A 262 -6.39 17.77 3.32
C PHE A 262 -5.60 18.88 2.57
N VAL A 263 -5.86 20.18 2.74
CA VAL A 263 -4.99 21.20 2.08
C VAL A 263 -4.62 22.30 3.06
N ALA A 264 -5.60 23.00 3.61
CA ALA A 264 -5.34 24.00 4.65
C ALA A 264 -4.74 23.34 5.89
N ASP A 265 -5.33 22.23 6.34
CA ASP A 265 -4.80 21.54 7.52
C ASP A 265 -3.57 20.70 7.18
N MET A 266 -3.33 20.34 5.91
CA MET A 266 -2.04 19.80 5.45
C MET A 266 -0.93 20.83 5.55
N LEU A 267 -1.21 22.10 5.22
CA LEU A 267 -0.25 23.19 5.46
C LEU A 267 -0.01 23.36 6.95
N THR A 268 -1.06 23.34 7.77
CA THR A 268 -0.95 23.39 9.24
C THR A 268 -0.21 22.18 9.81
N LEU A 269 -0.39 20.99 9.24
CA LEU A 269 0.32 19.77 9.62
C LEU A 269 1.81 19.87 9.30
N HIS A 270 2.14 20.38 8.11
CA HIS A 270 3.52 20.64 7.70
C HIS A 270 4.18 21.68 8.63
N GLU A 271 3.48 22.75 8.99
CA GLU A 271 3.91 23.75 9.98
C GLU A 271 4.14 23.11 11.36
N ASN A 272 3.17 22.34 11.87
CA ASN A 272 3.27 21.68 13.18
C ASN A 272 4.41 20.65 13.22
N ARG A 273 4.65 19.91 12.14
CA ARG A 273 5.81 19.01 12.04
C ARG A 273 7.12 19.78 12.03
N PHE A 274 7.19 20.88 11.29
CA PHE A 274 8.37 21.73 11.24
C PHE A 274 8.72 22.28 12.63
N LEU A 275 7.71 22.65 13.43
CA LEU A 275 7.89 23.14 14.80
C LEU A 275 8.24 22.03 15.81
N SER A 276 7.64 20.84 15.68
CA SER A 276 7.78 19.77 16.67
C SER A 276 8.98 18.84 16.45
N ASN A 277 9.54 18.78 15.23
CA ASN A 277 10.64 17.88 14.92
C ASN A 277 12.00 18.61 14.99
N PRO A 278 12.84 18.34 15.99
CA PRO A 278 14.14 19.00 16.15
C PRO A 278 15.14 18.69 15.02
N ASN A 279 14.89 17.64 14.22
CA ASN A 279 15.70 17.28 13.07
C ASN A 279 15.06 17.69 11.72
N ALA A 280 14.08 18.59 11.73
CA ALA A 280 13.40 19.01 10.48
C ALA A 280 14.27 19.85 9.54
N ILE A 281 15.35 20.45 10.05
CA ILE A 281 16.20 21.41 9.34
C ILE A 281 17.63 20.89 9.34
N TYR A 282 18.24 20.79 8.16
CA TYR A 282 19.66 20.40 8.04
C TYR A 282 20.61 21.59 8.18
N ASP A 283 20.22 22.75 7.64
CA ASP A 283 20.98 24.00 7.71
C ASP A 283 20.07 25.25 7.56
N ALA A 284 20.65 26.44 7.69
CA ALA A 284 19.91 27.70 7.61
C ALA A 284 19.30 27.97 6.22
N SER A 285 19.88 27.42 5.15
CA SER A 285 19.37 27.56 3.78
C SER A 285 18.14 26.68 3.56
N ASP A 286 18.20 25.42 4.01
CA ASP A 286 17.08 24.49 4.04
C ASP A 286 15.90 25.04 4.85
N CYS A 287 16.18 25.63 6.02
CA CYS A 287 15.16 26.33 6.81
C CYS A 287 14.43 27.40 6.01
N ARG A 288 15.16 28.32 5.37
CA ARG A 288 14.57 29.39 4.54
C ARG A 288 13.78 28.83 3.38
N GLY A 289 14.28 27.77 2.73
CA GLY A 289 13.61 27.10 1.62
C GLY A 289 12.28 26.47 2.03
N GLN A 290 12.26 25.73 3.14
CA GLN A 290 11.05 25.09 3.66
C GLN A 290 10.00 26.12 4.10
N ILE A 291 10.41 27.19 4.79
CA ILE A 291 9.50 28.29 5.20
C ILE A 291 8.94 29.01 3.97
N ALA A 292 9.79 29.37 2.99
CA ALA A 292 9.37 30.05 1.77
C ALA A 292 8.35 29.19 0.98
N ALA A 293 8.60 27.88 0.87
CA ALA A 293 7.68 26.96 0.23
C ALA A 293 6.32 26.90 0.95
N GLY A 294 6.33 26.81 2.29
CA GLY A 294 5.11 26.80 3.10
C GLY A 294 4.27 28.07 2.94
N VAL A 295 4.92 29.24 3.01
CA VAL A 295 4.27 30.55 2.83
C VAL A 295 3.68 30.67 1.42
N LEU A 296 4.43 30.28 0.39
CA LEU A 296 3.97 30.35 -1.00
C LEU A 296 2.75 29.44 -1.24
N LEU A 297 2.80 28.20 -0.76
CA LEU A 297 1.68 27.26 -0.84
C LEU A 297 0.43 27.83 -0.16
N ARG A 298 0.58 28.44 1.02
CA ARG A 298 -0.54 29.04 1.75
C ARG A 298 -1.16 30.21 0.98
N MET A 299 -0.32 31.12 0.48
CA MET A 299 -0.77 32.28 -0.30
C MET A 299 -1.50 31.87 -1.59
N LEU A 300 -0.97 30.88 -2.32
CA LEU A 300 -1.54 30.46 -3.60
C LEU A 300 -2.74 29.53 -3.44
N SER A 301 -2.85 28.77 -2.33
CA SER A 301 -3.90 27.76 -2.15
C SER A 301 -5.31 28.31 -2.35
N HIS A 302 -5.59 29.52 -1.85
CA HIS A 302 -6.90 30.16 -1.93
C HIS A 302 -7.31 30.54 -3.36
N HIS A 303 -6.35 30.74 -4.28
CA HIS A 303 -6.64 31.09 -5.67
C HIS A 303 -7.03 29.87 -6.50
N TYR A 304 -6.48 28.70 -6.18
CA TYR A 304 -6.69 27.46 -6.95
C TYR A 304 -7.74 26.54 -6.32
N VAL A 305 -7.98 26.65 -5.01
CA VAL A 305 -8.99 25.84 -4.30
C VAL A 305 -10.20 26.71 -3.98
N LEU A 306 -11.16 26.71 -4.92
CA LEU A 306 -12.42 27.41 -4.76
C LEU A 306 -13.24 26.82 -3.60
N GLN A 307 -13.54 27.62 -2.59
CA GLN A 307 -14.26 27.21 -1.38
C GLN A 307 -15.63 26.56 -1.68
N LYS A 308 -16.28 26.94 -2.79
CA LYS A 308 -17.53 26.36 -3.28
C LYS A 308 -17.45 24.88 -3.68
N HIS A 309 -16.26 24.36 -3.99
CA HIS A 309 -16.05 22.95 -4.35
C HIS A 309 -15.51 22.12 -3.18
N ARG A 310 -15.49 22.67 -1.95
CA ARG A 310 -15.04 21.93 -0.74
C ARG A 310 -15.82 20.66 -0.47
N ASN A 311 -17.07 20.59 -0.92
CA ASN A 311 -18.00 19.49 -0.63
C ASN A 311 -18.35 18.63 -1.87
N GLY A 312 -17.64 18.82 -2.99
CA GLY A 312 -17.78 18.01 -4.20
C GLY A 312 -18.70 18.61 -5.28
N PRO A 313 -18.99 17.85 -6.36
CA PRO A 313 -18.48 16.51 -6.66
C PRO A 313 -16.97 16.52 -6.94
N PHE A 314 -16.29 15.42 -6.62
CA PHE A 314 -14.85 15.28 -6.79
C PHE A 314 -14.56 14.28 -7.90
N TYR A 315 -13.62 14.67 -8.77
CA TYR A 315 -13.15 13.87 -9.89
C TYR A 315 -11.72 13.42 -9.59
N LEU A 316 -11.41 12.16 -9.93
CA LEU A 316 -10.09 11.53 -9.70
C LEU A 316 -9.10 11.84 -10.83
#